data_AF-A0A067CNM0-F1
#
_entry.id   AF-A0A067CNM0-F1
#
_cell.length_a   1.000
_cell.length_b   1.000
_cell.length_c   1.000
_cell.angle_alpha   90.00
_cell.angle_beta   90.00
_cell.angle_gamma   90.00
#
_symmetry.space_group_name_H-M   'P 1'
#
loop_
_entity.id
_entity.type
_entity.pdbx_description
1 polymer ?
#
loop_
_entity_poly.entity_id
_entity_poly.type
_entity_poly.pdbx_seq_one_letter_code
_entity_poly.pdbx_strand_id
1 'polypeptide(L)'
;MLRPLLVACVAARAVSLTGICYDSYLATSQVASDFRMIRTKFDAVRTYQTYVSGLNLIAEAAAANLKVAAGVWIRDPYIFANDVAAIVAGIKAHPGTVLAVYVGNEELLHGWNASQVIAEVQAVRGALIANGITSVPVGSVQTDGDFLNNPELAAVCDVVGVNIYPFFGSSPLAVLFPIQDLSTRYNAVVAAYGKSRVKLTETGWPTSGVSYGAPVISFATAQNYYNSYTAWTATSGADCPFYFQFQDVTAKQGFEAHFGLSVDGVNWKFTPPTPAPTPAPTPAPTPAPTPAPTPAPTTETPAPTTVAPTTTPTTTKPVSTTETLHNNDTFVPEKGQFVLDGANTTDSNATAVTTAVVTPAPTPAPTLAAIDKREDGATSGTHVAETASSSPSSPTTSITVSVLSVVAVLALVAAVYHHYRKSDAIKPNTLLPGRRSSTLTITHDAIAIL
;
A
#
# COMPACT_ATOMS: atom_id res chain seq x y z
N MET A 1 -46.56 -12.38 -23.89
CA MET A 1 -45.51 -12.85 -22.97
C MET A 1 -44.24 -12.07 -23.25
N LEU A 2 -43.72 -11.30 -22.29
CA LEU A 2 -42.38 -10.71 -22.41
C LEU A 2 -41.35 -11.66 -21.80
N ARG A 3 -40.21 -11.86 -22.48
CA ARG A 3 -39.02 -12.47 -21.87
C ARG A 3 -38.19 -11.35 -21.23
N PRO A 4 -37.77 -11.45 -19.95
CA PRO A 4 -36.77 -10.55 -19.41
C PRO A 4 -35.42 -10.82 -20.06
N LEU A 5 -34.73 -9.76 -20.51
CA LEU A 5 -33.36 -9.87 -21.00
C LEU A 5 -32.42 -9.88 -19.79
N LEU A 6 -31.80 -11.04 -19.49
CA LEU A 6 -30.78 -11.10 -18.45
C LEU A 6 -29.50 -10.40 -18.94
N VAL A 7 -29.35 -9.12 -18.59
CA VAL A 7 -28.07 -8.41 -18.71
C VAL A 7 -27.14 -8.95 -17.63
N ALA A 8 -26.26 -9.88 -18.00
CA ALA A 8 -25.21 -10.37 -17.13
C ALA A 8 -24.16 -9.26 -16.93
N CYS A 9 -24.33 -8.44 -15.90
CA CYS A 9 -23.33 -7.48 -15.45
C CYS A 9 -22.09 -8.22 -14.96
N VAL A 10 -21.16 -8.52 -15.88
CA VAL A 10 -19.81 -8.95 -15.55
C VAL A 10 -19.10 -7.76 -14.91
N ALA A 11 -19.22 -7.67 -13.59
CA ALA A 11 -18.46 -6.72 -12.79
C ALA A 11 -16.97 -7.07 -12.91
N ALA A 12 -16.28 -6.43 -13.85
CA ALA A 12 -14.84 -6.52 -13.99
C ALA A 12 -14.22 -6.10 -12.66
N ARG A 13 -13.61 -7.05 -11.95
CA ARG A 13 -12.77 -6.72 -10.79
C ARG A 13 -11.64 -5.87 -11.32
N ALA A 14 -11.63 -4.58 -10.96
CA ALA A 14 -10.44 -3.76 -11.06
C ALA A 14 -9.33 -4.50 -10.29
N VAL A 15 -8.26 -4.84 -10.99
CA VAL A 15 -7.07 -5.42 -10.36
C VAL A 15 -6.48 -4.32 -9.48
N SER A 16 -6.35 -4.57 -8.17
CA SER A 16 -5.70 -3.59 -7.28
C SER A 16 -4.28 -3.37 -7.77
N LEU A 17 -3.90 -2.09 -7.91
CA LEU A 17 -2.58 -1.73 -8.41
C LEU A 17 -1.48 -2.29 -7.49
N THR A 18 -0.33 -2.59 -8.05
CA THR A 18 0.83 -3.03 -7.27
C THR A 18 1.84 -1.89 -7.10
N GLY A 19 2.18 -1.56 -5.86
CA GLY A 19 3.07 -0.46 -5.51
C GLY A 19 4.44 -0.89 -5.00
N ILE A 20 5.47 -0.08 -5.28
CA ILE A 20 6.79 -0.18 -4.66
C ILE A 20 7.33 1.19 -4.24
N CYS A 21 8.10 1.25 -3.16
CA CYS A 21 8.77 2.47 -2.72
C CYS A 21 10.04 2.71 -3.54
N TYR A 22 10.28 3.97 -3.90
CA TYR A 22 11.50 4.44 -4.55
C TYR A 22 12.17 5.50 -3.67
N ASP A 23 13.39 5.21 -3.26
CA ASP A 23 14.15 6.02 -2.31
C ASP A 23 14.67 7.31 -2.96
N SER A 24 14.63 8.43 -2.25
CA SER A 24 15.13 9.71 -2.76
C SER A 24 16.66 9.71 -2.89
N TYR A 25 17.37 8.83 -2.17
CA TYR A 25 18.81 8.58 -2.37
C TYR A 25 19.15 8.02 -3.76
N LEU A 26 18.18 7.38 -4.46
CA LEU A 26 18.36 6.85 -5.81
C LEU A 26 18.02 7.90 -6.89
N ALA A 27 17.24 8.93 -6.52
CA ALA A 27 16.67 9.94 -7.41
C ALA A 27 17.72 10.90 -8.00
N THR A 28 18.49 10.35 -8.93
CA THR A 28 19.65 10.92 -9.62
C THR A 28 19.46 10.73 -11.14
N SER A 29 20.52 10.51 -11.92
CA SER A 29 20.42 10.28 -13.37
C SER A 29 19.74 8.96 -13.78
N GLN A 30 19.39 8.09 -12.81
CA GLN A 30 18.92 6.72 -13.05
C GLN A 30 17.39 6.56 -13.02
N VAL A 31 16.63 7.54 -12.50
CA VAL A 31 15.15 7.47 -12.32
C VAL A 31 14.42 6.93 -13.55
N ALA A 32 14.73 7.45 -14.74
CA ALA A 32 14.06 7.05 -15.97
C ALA A 32 14.29 5.57 -16.33
N SER A 33 15.47 5.01 -16.05
CA SER A 33 15.76 3.57 -16.19
C SER A 33 15.07 2.76 -15.10
N ASP A 34 15.16 3.21 -13.86
CA ASP A 34 14.61 2.53 -12.69
C ASP A 34 13.10 2.38 -12.82
N PHE A 35 12.41 3.46 -13.19
CA PHE A 35 10.96 3.49 -13.36
C PHE A 35 10.51 2.59 -14.53
N ARG A 36 11.29 2.51 -15.63
CA ARG A 36 11.04 1.51 -16.69
C ARG A 36 11.22 0.08 -16.18
N MET A 37 12.18 -0.17 -15.30
CA MET A 37 12.38 -1.50 -14.72
C MET A 37 11.29 -1.86 -13.70
N ILE A 38 10.92 -0.92 -12.82
CA ILE A 38 9.78 -1.04 -11.89
C ILE A 38 8.51 -1.39 -12.67
N ARG A 39 8.24 -0.74 -13.81
CA ARG A 39 7.06 -1.00 -14.64
C ARG A 39 6.94 -2.45 -15.14
N THR A 40 8.03 -3.22 -15.16
CA THR A 40 7.99 -4.67 -15.50
C THR A 40 7.29 -5.55 -14.47
N LYS A 41 7.12 -5.07 -13.22
CA LYS A 41 6.49 -5.82 -12.12
C LYS A 41 5.45 -5.04 -11.32
N PHE A 42 5.47 -3.72 -11.37
CA PHE A 42 4.61 -2.84 -10.58
C PHE A 42 3.88 -1.82 -11.44
N ASP A 43 2.76 -1.32 -10.93
CA ASP A 43 1.92 -0.31 -11.58
C ASP A 43 2.12 1.09 -11.01
N ALA A 44 2.65 1.18 -9.78
CA ALA A 44 2.83 2.43 -9.06
C ALA A 44 4.17 2.51 -8.31
N VAL A 45 4.70 3.73 -8.18
CA VAL A 45 5.78 4.09 -7.26
C VAL A 45 5.28 4.97 -6.12
N ARG A 46 5.82 4.79 -4.92
CA ARG A 46 5.76 5.80 -3.86
C ARG A 46 7.11 6.50 -3.77
N THR A 47 7.10 7.82 -3.66
CA THR A 47 8.31 8.63 -3.43
C THR A 47 8.21 9.39 -2.10
N TYR A 48 9.34 9.80 -1.55
CA TYR A 48 9.43 10.55 -0.28
C TYR A 48 9.50 12.06 -0.51
N GLN A 49 10.09 12.46 -1.63
CA GLN A 49 10.06 13.79 -2.22
C GLN A 49 9.37 13.73 -3.59
N THR A 50 9.06 14.87 -4.19
CA THR A 50 8.61 15.00 -5.57
C THR A 50 9.65 15.70 -6.46
N TYR A 51 10.48 16.58 -5.88
CA TYR A 51 11.59 17.24 -6.54
C TYR A 51 12.94 16.78 -5.97
N VAL A 52 13.75 16.12 -6.79
CA VAL A 52 15.10 15.67 -6.40
C VAL A 52 16.04 15.84 -7.59
N SER A 53 17.26 16.34 -7.35
CA SER A 53 18.33 16.42 -8.36
C SER A 53 17.96 17.18 -9.66
N GLY A 54 16.97 18.09 -9.60
CA GLY A 54 16.44 18.79 -10.78
C GLY A 54 15.30 18.09 -11.52
N LEU A 55 14.94 16.86 -11.12
CA LEU A 55 13.87 16.05 -11.71
C LEU A 55 12.54 16.25 -10.98
N ASN A 56 11.43 16.08 -11.71
CA ASN A 56 10.09 16.00 -11.14
C ASN A 56 9.61 14.53 -11.25
N LEU A 57 9.50 13.85 -10.12
CA LEU A 57 9.24 12.40 -10.10
C LEU A 57 7.83 12.03 -10.59
N ILE A 58 6.87 12.97 -10.64
CA ILE A 58 5.56 12.75 -11.27
C ILE A 58 5.70 12.70 -12.80
N ALA A 59 6.57 13.53 -13.39
CA ALA A 59 6.84 13.53 -14.83
C ALA A 59 7.57 12.26 -15.27
N GLU A 60 8.58 11.83 -14.49
CA GLU A 60 9.26 10.55 -14.72
C GLU A 60 8.31 9.36 -14.60
N ALA A 61 7.43 9.33 -13.59
CA ALA A 61 6.43 8.27 -13.43
C ALA A 61 5.45 8.24 -14.62
N ALA A 62 4.99 9.41 -15.09
CA ALA A 62 4.14 9.52 -16.27
C ALA A 62 4.85 9.00 -17.53
N ALA A 63 6.12 9.36 -17.74
CA ALA A 63 6.94 8.90 -18.87
C ALA A 63 7.17 7.39 -18.86
N ALA A 64 7.24 6.76 -17.69
CA ALA A 64 7.34 5.32 -17.51
C ALA A 64 5.99 4.57 -17.52
N ASN A 65 4.86 5.27 -17.72
CA ASN A 65 3.49 4.72 -17.59
C ASN A 65 3.22 4.05 -16.23
N LEU A 66 3.79 4.63 -15.17
CA LEU A 66 3.51 4.31 -13.77
C LEU A 66 2.51 5.31 -13.18
N LYS A 67 1.82 4.89 -12.11
CA LYS A 67 1.15 5.79 -11.17
C LYS A 67 2.12 6.22 -10.07
N VAL A 68 1.82 7.32 -9.37
CA VAL A 68 2.67 7.81 -8.28
C VAL A 68 1.89 8.19 -7.02
N ALA A 69 2.33 7.70 -5.88
CA ALA A 69 2.04 8.28 -4.57
C ALA A 69 3.16 9.27 -4.25
N ALA A 70 2.89 10.56 -4.41
CA ALA A 70 3.89 11.62 -4.41
C ALA A 70 4.17 12.13 -2.99
N GLY A 71 5.43 12.09 -2.56
CA GLY A 71 5.86 12.58 -1.25
C GLY A 71 6.15 14.09 -1.24
N VAL A 72 5.91 14.72 -0.08
CA VAL A 72 6.41 16.03 0.31
C VAL A 72 7.26 15.87 1.57
N TRP A 73 8.53 16.24 1.48
CA TRP A 73 9.44 16.22 2.61
C TRP A 73 9.33 17.50 3.44
N ILE A 74 8.75 17.38 4.65
CA ILE A 74 8.43 18.52 5.52
C ILE A 74 9.55 18.90 6.50
N ARG A 75 10.66 18.14 6.55
CA ARG A 75 11.73 18.32 7.53
C ARG A 75 12.75 19.41 7.15
N ASP A 76 12.67 19.95 5.93
CA ASP A 76 13.46 21.10 5.45
C ASP A 76 12.55 22.06 4.65
N PRO A 77 12.55 23.38 4.93
CA PRO A 77 11.61 24.33 4.32
C PRO A 77 11.92 24.66 2.85
N TYR A 78 13.16 24.48 2.38
CA TYR A 78 13.52 24.69 0.99
C TYR A 78 13.12 23.47 0.13
N ILE A 79 13.37 22.25 0.63
CA ILE A 79 12.87 21.03 -0.01
C ILE A 79 11.34 21.04 -0.05
N PHE A 80 10.67 21.38 1.06
CA PHE A 80 9.22 21.51 1.12
C PHE A 80 8.65 22.43 0.03
N ALA A 81 9.20 23.64 -0.11
CA ALA A 81 8.75 24.60 -1.12
C ALA A 81 8.93 24.08 -2.56
N ASN A 82 10.05 23.38 -2.83
CA ASN A 82 10.31 22.77 -4.13
C ASN A 82 9.36 21.59 -4.41
N ASP A 83 9.11 20.72 -3.43
CA ASP A 83 8.17 19.60 -3.54
C ASP A 83 6.75 20.09 -3.83
N VAL A 84 6.26 21.09 -3.10
CA VAL A 84 4.92 21.67 -3.33
C VAL A 84 4.80 22.28 -4.74
N ALA A 85 5.82 23.01 -5.19
CA ALA A 85 5.85 23.56 -6.55
C ALA A 85 5.88 22.44 -7.62
N ALA A 86 6.67 21.39 -7.41
CA ALA A 86 6.79 20.26 -8.32
C ALA A 86 5.53 19.39 -8.37
N ILE A 87 4.81 19.22 -7.25
CA ILE A 87 3.50 18.54 -7.24
C ILE A 87 2.47 19.34 -8.05
N VAL A 88 2.37 20.65 -7.83
CA VAL A 88 1.46 21.53 -8.59
C VAL A 88 1.76 21.46 -10.09
N ALA A 89 3.03 21.53 -10.48
CA ALA A 89 3.45 21.42 -11.88
C ALA A 89 3.18 20.02 -12.46
N GLY A 90 3.54 18.97 -11.72
CA GLY A 90 3.43 17.57 -12.14
C GLY A 90 1.99 17.12 -12.33
N ILE A 91 1.08 17.47 -11.42
CA ILE A 91 -0.35 17.18 -11.55
C ILE A 91 -0.96 17.91 -12.76
N LYS A 92 -0.56 19.17 -13.01
CA LYS A 92 -1.05 19.97 -14.15
C LYS A 92 -0.54 19.44 -15.50
N ALA A 93 0.72 19.01 -15.57
CA ALA A 93 1.33 18.45 -16.78
C ALA A 93 0.89 16.99 -17.05
N HIS A 94 0.64 16.21 -16.00
CA HIS A 94 0.34 14.78 -16.09
C HIS A 94 -0.93 14.40 -15.28
N PRO A 95 -2.11 14.90 -15.70
CA PRO A 95 -3.35 14.67 -14.98
C PRO A 95 -3.69 13.18 -14.92
N GLY A 96 -4.04 12.70 -13.72
CA GLY A 96 -4.37 11.28 -13.48
C GLY A 96 -3.17 10.34 -13.27
N THR A 97 -1.93 10.84 -13.26
CA THR A 97 -0.74 10.05 -12.87
C THR A 97 -0.64 9.88 -11.34
N VAL A 98 -0.98 10.93 -10.58
CA VAL A 98 -0.91 10.93 -9.11
C VAL A 98 -2.12 10.22 -8.49
N LEU A 99 -1.85 9.28 -7.59
CA LEU A 99 -2.84 8.55 -6.77
C LEU A 99 -3.21 9.32 -5.51
N ALA A 100 -2.19 9.88 -4.85
CA ALA A 100 -2.29 10.65 -3.62
C ALA A 100 -1.04 11.53 -3.45
N VAL A 101 -1.16 12.58 -2.64
CA VAL A 101 -0.06 13.35 -2.09
C VAL A 101 0.10 13.01 -0.61
N TYR A 102 1.31 12.63 -0.21
CA TYR A 102 1.66 12.31 1.17
C TYR A 102 2.61 13.35 1.74
N VAL A 103 2.19 13.99 2.83
CA VAL A 103 2.89 15.10 3.48
C VAL A 103 3.56 14.57 4.74
N GLY A 104 4.88 14.50 4.72
CA GLY A 104 5.69 13.86 5.75
C GLY A 104 5.74 12.32 5.66
N ASN A 105 6.72 11.76 6.37
CA ASN A 105 6.88 10.33 6.64
C ASN A 105 7.36 10.15 8.09
N GLU A 106 6.50 9.62 8.96
CA GLU A 106 6.81 9.24 10.35
C GLU A 106 7.29 10.37 11.28
N GLU A 107 7.07 11.66 10.97
CA GLU A 107 7.53 12.77 11.83
C GLU A 107 7.07 12.69 13.30
N LEU A 108 5.94 12.02 13.60
CA LEU A 108 5.50 11.77 14.97
C LEU A 108 6.48 10.86 15.74
N LEU A 109 7.04 9.85 15.09
CA LEU A 109 8.12 9.00 15.62
C LEU A 109 9.42 9.81 15.83
N HIS A 110 9.65 10.81 14.97
CA HIS A 110 10.79 11.75 15.05
C HIS A 110 10.51 12.98 15.93
N GLY A 111 9.51 12.92 16.80
CA GLY A 111 9.28 13.91 17.87
C GLY A 111 8.58 15.20 17.46
N TRP A 112 8.01 15.27 16.24
CA TRP A 112 6.99 16.28 15.94
C TRP A 112 5.69 15.92 16.65
N ASN A 113 4.81 16.90 16.87
CA ASN A 113 3.45 16.64 17.33
C ASN A 113 2.42 16.79 16.19
N ALA A 114 1.24 16.20 16.38
CA ALA A 114 0.18 16.17 15.36
C ALA A 114 -0.18 17.54 14.80
N SER A 115 -0.18 18.61 15.62
CA SER A 115 -0.53 19.96 15.13
C SER A 115 0.46 20.53 14.12
N GLN A 116 1.74 20.14 14.19
CA GLN A 116 2.76 20.52 13.20
C GLN A 116 2.50 19.81 11.87
N VAL A 117 2.29 18.48 11.89
CA VAL A 117 2.01 17.70 10.68
C VAL A 117 0.68 18.12 10.05
N ILE A 118 -0.34 18.43 10.87
CA ILE A 118 -1.62 19.01 10.42
C ILE A 118 -1.42 20.33 9.67
N ALA A 119 -0.56 21.22 10.18
CA ALA A 119 -0.29 22.51 9.53
C ALA A 119 0.30 22.32 8.12
N GLU A 120 1.26 21.40 7.95
CA GLU A 120 1.84 21.12 6.64
C GLU A 120 0.84 20.42 5.70
N VAL A 121 0.05 19.45 6.18
CA VAL A 121 -1.04 18.83 5.40
C VAL A 121 -2.02 19.89 4.89
N GLN A 122 -2.36 20.88 5.73
CA GLN A 122 -3.23 22.00 5.36
C GLN A 122 -2.55 22.98 4.38
N ALA A 123 -1.26 23.26 4.54
CA ALA A 123 -0.50 24.13 3.64
C ALA A 123 -0.40 23.53 2.22
N VAL A 124 -0.05 22.25 2.11
CA VAL A 124 -0.01 21.53 0.82
C VAL A 124 -1.39 21.47 0.18
N ARG A 125 -2.43 21.12 0.96
CA ARG A 125 -3.83 21.12 0.49
C ARG A 125 -4.26 22.52 -0.02
N GLY A 126 -3.91 23.58 0.71
CA GLY A 126 -4.18 24.96 0.33
C GLY A 126 -3.50 25.35 -0.99
N ALA A 127 -2.22 25.00 -1.15
CA ALA A 127 -1.46 25.25 -2.37
C ALA A 127 -2.05 24.54 -3.61
N LEU A 128 -2.55 23.32 -3.44
CA LEU A 128 -3.28 22.58 -4.50
C LEU A 128 -4.59 23.26 -4.87
N ILE A 129 -5.44 23.59 -3.88
CA ILE A 129 -6.75 24.23 -4.10
C ILE A 129 -6.58 25.60 -4.77
N ALA A 130 -5.64 26.42 -4.30
CA ALA A 130 -5.30 27.71 -4.91
C ALA A 130 -4.81 27.58 -6.37
N ASN A 131 -4.34 26.39 -6.76
CA ASN A 131 -3.92 26.06 -8.11
C ASN A 131 -5.01 25.39 -8.98
N GLY A 132 -6.24 25.22 -8.45
CA GLY A 132 -7.34 24.55 -9.12
C GLY A 132 -7.31 23.02 -9.03
N ILE A 133 -6.46 22.44 -8.17
CA ILE A 133 -6.31 21.00 -8.00
C ILE A 133 -7.13 20.57 -6.78
N THR A 134 -8.27 19.91 -7.04
CA THR A 134 -9.22 19.46 -6.00
C THR A 134 -9.53 17.95 -6.05
N SER A 135 -9.02 17.24 -7.06
CA SER A 135 -9.33 15.82 -7.34
C SER A 135 -8.28 14.83 -6.84
N VAL A 136 -7.12 15.30 -6.37
CA VAL A 136 -6.04 14.45 -5.84
C VAL A 136 -6.12 14.45 -4.31
N PRO A 137 -6.25 13.27 -3.66
CA PRO A 137 -6.34 13.20 -2.21
C PRO A 137 -5.00 13.53 -1.54
N VAL A 138 -5.05 14.26 -0.43
CA VAL A 138 -3.90 14.66 0.40
C VAL A 138 -3.99 13.98 1.75
N GLY A 139 -2.87 13.45 2.23
CA GLY A 139 -2.75 12.86 3.56
C GLY A 139 -1.34 12.97 4.12
N SER A 140 -1.06 12.22 5.18
CA SER A 140 0.28 12.04 5.75
C SER A 140 0.60 10.54 5.84
N VAL A 141 1.88 10.20 6.03
CA VAL A 141 2.37 8.86 6.32
C VAL A 141 2.96 8.84 7.72
N GLN A 142 2.51 7.93 8.58
CA GLN A 142 3.04 7.70 9.92
C GLN A 142 3.05 6.18 10.22
N THR A 143 3.56 5.75 11.38
CA THR A 143 3.34 4.36 11.82
C THR A 143 1.84 4.10 12.06
N ASP A 144 1.43 2.83 12.03
CA ASP A 144 0.08 2.43 12.44
C ASP A 144 -0.26 2.85 13.88
N GLY A 145 0.71 2.75 14.79
CA GLY A 145 0.56 3.17 16.18
C GLY A 145 0.37 4.68 16.32
N ASP A 146 1.19 5.48 15.63
CA ASP A 146 1.12 6.94 15.73
C ASP A 146 -0.17 7.49 15.11
N PHE A 147 -0.62 6.94 13.98
CA PHE A 147 -1.91 7.34 13.41
C PHE A 147 -3.08 7.01 14.35
N LEU A 148 -3.10 5.79 14.94
CA LEU A 148 -4.14 5.37 15.89
C LEU A 148 -4.17 6.21 17.17
N ASN A 149 -3.02 6.73 17.61
CA ASN A 149 -2.89 7.58 18.79
C ASN A 149 -3.21 9.07 18.53
N ASN A 150 -3.15 9.53 17.27
CA ASN A 150 -3.35 10.95 16.88
C ASN A 150 -4.50 11.07 15.84
N PRO A 151 -5.75 10.71 16.19
CA PRO A 151 -6.88 10.68 15.26
C PRO A 151 -7.25 12.05 14.66
N GLU A 152 -6.82 13.15 15.27
CA GLU A 152 -6.97 14.51 14.74
C GLU A 152 -6.11 14.77 13.50
N LEU A 153 -4.94 14.14 13.36
CA LEU A 153 -4.19 14.12 12.09
C LEU A 153 -4.95 13.31 11.04
N ALA A 154 -5.53 12.16 11.44
CA ALA A 154 -6.37 11.35 10.56
C ALA A 154 -7.67 12.08 10.14
N ALA A 155 -8.11 13.12 10.85
CA ALA A 155 -9.30 13.90 10.53
C ALA A 155 -9.09 14.94 9.42
N VAL A 156 -7.86 15.43 9.21
CA VAL A 156 -7.53 16.42 8.14
C VAL A 156 -7.03 15.78 6.83
N CYS A 157 -6.77 14.47 6.86
CA CYS A 157 -6.29 13.69 5.73
C CYS A 157 -7.44 13.04 4.93
N ASP A 158 -7.39 13.07 3.61
CA ASP A 158 -8.33 12.30 2.77
C ASP A 158 -7.99 10.81 2.84
N VAL A 159 -6.69 10.51 2.72
CA VAL A 159 -6.08 9.18 2.81
C VAL A 159 -5.15 9.08 4.01
N VAL A 160 -5.10 7.91 4.64
CA VAL A 160 -4.27 7.63 5.82
C VAL A 160 -3.16 6.67 5.39
N GLY A 161 -1.95 7.17 5.19
CA GLY A 161 -0.81 6.33 4.85
C GLY A 161 -0.22 5.70 6.10
N VAL A 162 -0.13 4.37 6.16
CA VAL A 162 0.52 3.68 7.27
C VAL A 162 1.69 2.84 6.80
N ASN A 163 2.84 3.09 7.44
CA ASN A 163 4.02 2.24 7.36
C ASN A 163 3.90 1.16 8.44
N ILE A 164 3.99 -0.12 8.03
CA ILE A 164 3.79 -1.25 8.94
C ILE A 164 4.88 -2.30 8.72
N TYR A 165 5.84 -2.32 9.64
CA TYR A 165 6.92 -3.30 9.66
C TYR A 165 6.73 -4.31 10.79
N PRO A 166 6.35 -5.56 10.48
CA PRO A 166 6.56 -6.70 11.39
C PRO A 166 8.04 -6.94 11.67
N PHE A 167 8.93 -6.54 10.76
CA PHE A 167 10.38 -6.64 10.91
C PHE A 167 10.93 -5.88 12.13
N PHE A 168 10.28 -4.81 12.62
CA PHE A 168 10.68 -4.15 13.87
C PHE A 168 9.95 -4.70 15.11
N GLY A 169 9.04 -5.67 14.93
CA GLY A 169 8.23 -6.23 15.99
C GLY A 169 8.92 -7.36 16.76
N SER A 170 8.94 -7.25 18.09
CA SER A 170 9.39 -8.31 19.01
C SER A 170 8.27 -9.24 19.49
N SER A 171 7.04 -9.06 19.00
CA SER A 171 5.89 -9.89 19.39
C SER A 171 6.01 -11.31 18.84
N PRO A 172 5.46 -12.34 19.51
CA PRO A 172 5.41 -13.69 18.95
C PRO A 172 4.68 -13.76 17.60
N LEU A 173 3.73 -12.85 17.35
CA LEU A 173 3.02 -12.76 16.08
C LEU A 173 3.93 -12.21 14.97
N ALA A 174 4.67 -11.12 15.25
CA ALA A 174 5.62 -10.52 14.31
C ALA A 174 6.77 -11.47 13.97
N VAL A 175 7.32 -12.19 14.96
CA VAL A 175 8.47 -13.08 14.76
C VAL A 175 8.08 -14.39 14.06
N LEU A 176 6.94 -14.99 14.39
CA LEU A 176 6.54 -16.31 13.85
C LEU A 176 5.60 -16.22 12.64
N PHE A 177 4.80 -15.17 12.55
CA PHE A 177 3.74 -15.00 11.54
C PHE A 177 3.70 -13.55 11.01
N PRO A 178 4.79 -13.00 10.46
CA PRO A 178 4.93 -11.56 10.20
C PRO A 178 3.84 -10.98 9.28
N ILE A 179 3.34 -11.73 8.29
CA ILE A 179 2.22 -11.26 7.45
C ILE A 179 0.86 -11.30 8.18
N GLN A 180 0.70 -12.13 9.21
CA GLN A 180 -0.46 -12.04 10.11
C GLN A 180 -0.34 -10.83 11.05
N ASP A 181 0.86 -10.46 11.51
CA ASP A 181 1.10 -9.21 12.26
C ASP A 181 0.74 -7.98 11.40
N LEU A 182 1.29 -7.90 10.18
CA LEU A 182 0.93 -6.89 9.16
C LEU A 182 -0.58 -6.82 8.95
N SER A 183 -1.22 -7.97 8.72
CA SER A 183 -2.67 -8.04 8.44
C SER A 183 -3.50 -7.58 9.65
N THR A 184 -3.14 -7.99 10.87
CA THR A 184 -3.82 -7.56 12.10
C THR A 184 -3.70 -6.04 12.29
N ARG A 185 -2.48 -5.50 12.18
CA ARG A 185 -2.19 -4.07 12.34
C ARG A 185 -2.88 -3.20 11.29
N TYR A 186 -2.76 -3.58 10.01
CA TYR A 186 -3.46 -2.91 8.92
C TYR A 186 -4.98 -2.91 9.11
N ASN A 187 -5.56 -4.03 9.54
CA ASN A 187 -7.00 -4.13 9.78
C ASN A 187 -7.47 -3.29 10.99
N ALA A 188 -6.62 -3.04 11.99
CA ALA A 188 -6.94 -2.12 13.09
C ALA A 188 -7.07 -0.66 12.59
N VAL A 189 -6.13 -0.20 11.76
CA VAL A 189 -6.18 1.13 11.12
C VAL A 189 -7.40 1.24 10.18
N VAL A 190 -7.69 0.19 9.42
CA VAL A 190 -8.89 0.10 8.56
C VAL A 190 -10.19 0.17 9.36
N ALA A 191 -10.25 -0.43 10.55
CA ALA A 191 -11.41 -0.35 11.44
C ALA A 191 -11.60 1.05 12.04
N ALA A 192 -10.51 1.79 12.30
CA ALA A 192 -10.56 3.16 12.82
C ALA A 192 -10.95 4.21 11.75
N TYR A 193 -10.39 4.12 10.54
CA TYR A 193 -10.46 5.22 9.55
C TYR A 193 -11.15 4.88 8.23
N GLY A 194 -11.51 3.62 8.00
CA GLY A 194 -12.26 3.15 6.84
C GLY A 194 -11.37 2.69 5.67
N LYS A 195 -11.70 1.51 5.12
CA LYS A 195 -10.89 0.79 4.10
C LYS A 195 -10.59 1.58 2.82
N SER A 196 -11.44 2.51 2.42
CA SER A 196 -11.22 3.36 1.24
C SER A 196 -10.12 4.41 1.46
N ARG A 197 -9.88 4.82 2.71
CA ARG A 197 -8.97 5.91 3.07
C ARG A 197 -7.58 5.42 3.43
N VAL A 198 -7.46 4.35 4.22
CA VAL A 198 -6.15 3.84 4.64
C VAL A 198 -5.44 3.09 3.51
N LYS A 199 -4.13 3.33 3.37
CA LYS A 199 -3.23 2.70 2.39
C LYS A 199 -2.00 2.18 3.13
N LEU A 200 -1.51 1.00 2.75
CA LEU A 200 -0.23 0.50 3.24
C LEU A 200 0.88 1.17 2.43
N THR A 201 1.57 2.13 3.03
CA THR A 201 2.56 2.98 2.34
C THR A 201 3.98 2.46 2.43
N GLU A 202 4.28 1.58 3.38
CA GLU A 202 5.48 0.73 3.42
C GLU A 202 5.20 -0.60 4.13
N THR A 203 5.85 -1.65 3.64
CA THR A 203 6.24 -2.82 4.43
C THR A 203 7.40 -3.53 3.73
N GLY A 204 8.34 -4.12 4.46
CA GLY A 204 9.53 -4.74 3.87
C GLY A 204 10.28 -5.66 4.83
N TRP A 205 11.29 -6.37 4.30
CA TRP A 205 12.20 -7.22 5.08
C TRP A 205 13.59 -7.23 4.42
N PRO A 206 14.68 -6.94 5.15
CA PRO A 206 16.00 -6.80 4.55
C PRO A 206 16.66 -8.16 4.25
N THR A 207 17.40 -8.26 3.14
CA THR A 207 18.07 -9.49 2.71
C THR A 207 19.41 -9.77 3.41
N SER A 208 20.00 -8.74 4.03
CA SER A 208 21.33 -8.76 4.65
C SER A 208 21.43 -7.66 5.72
N GLY A 209 22.54 -7.61 6.46
CA GLY A 209 22.76 -6.72 7.60
C GLY A 209 22.64 -7.41 8.95
N VAL A 210 22.79 -6.65 10.04
CA VAL A 210 22.74 -7.16 11.43
C VAL A 210 21.30 -7.13 11.95
N SER A 211 20.80 -8.27 12.44
CA SER A 211 19.46 -8.38 13.04
C SER A 211 19.27 -7.45 14.24
N TYR A 212 18.20 -6.65 14.22
CA TYR A 212 17.76 -5.87 15.38
C TYR A 212 16.87 -6.72 16.29
N GLY A 213 17.49 -7.55 17.13
CA GLY A 213 16.80 -8.44 18.07
C GLY A 213 16.37 -9.78 17.44
N ALA A 214 15.14 -10.21 17.71
CA ALA A 214 14.61 -11.53 17.33
C ALA A 214 14.38 -11.81 15.81
N PRO A 215 14.05 -10.83 14.95
CA PRO A 215 13.82 -11.05 13.53
C PRO A 215 15.06 -11.58 12.79
N VAL A 216 14.92 -12.71 12.09
CA VAL A 216 16.01 -13.31 11.31
C VAL A 216 16.18 -12.60 9.97
N ILE A 217 17.29 -11.88 9.80
CA ILE A 217 17.71 -11.32 8.51
C ILE A 217 18.37 -12.41 7.68
N SER A 218 17.89 -12.61 6.45
CA SER A 218 18.53 -13.41 5.41
C SER A 218 17.83 -13.18 4.07
N PHE A 219 18.49 -13.55 2.97
CA PHE A 219 17.87 -13.58 1.64
C PHE A 219 16.59 -14.45 1.63
N ALA A 220 16.62 -15.60 2.31
CA ALA A 220 15.49 -16.54 2.34
C ALA A 220 14.29 -16.02 3.16
N THR A 221 14.53 -15.39 4.32
CA THR A 221 13.45 -14.79 5.11
C THR A 221 12.84 -13.57 4.43
N ALA A 222 13.66 -12.74 3.77
CA ALA A 222 13.17 -11.65 2.93
C ALA A 222 12.34 -12.14 1.72
N GLN A 223 12.81 -13.18 1.01
CA GLN A 223 12.05 -13.78 -0.10
C GLN A 223 10.73 -14.40 0.39
N ASN A 224 10.73 -15.09 1.52
CA ASN A 224 9.52 -15.64 2.13
C ASN A 224 8.54 -14.52 2.56
N TYR A 225 9.04 -13.41 3.09
CA TYR A 225 8.21 -12.25 3.43
C TYR A 225 7.61 -11.60 2.20
N TYR A 226 8.40 -11.35 1.15
CA TYR A 226 7.90 -10.82 -0.13
C TYR A 226 6.86 -11.74 -0.80
N ASN A 227 7.12 -13.05 -0.85
CA ASN A 227 6.15 -14.02 -1.38
C ASN A 227 4.83 -13.96 -0.59
N SER A 228 4.91 -13.98 0.74
CA SER A 228 3.74 -13.92 1.62
C SER A 228 3.02 -12.56 1.55
N TYR A 229 3.74 -11.46 1.31
CA TYR A 229 3.18 -10.14 1.00
C TYR A 229 2.38 -10.18 -0.31
N THR A 230 2.92 -10.75 -1.40
CA THR A 230 2.17 -10.84 -2.68
C THR A 230 0.91 -11.71 -2.59
N ALA A 231 0.89 -12.72 -1.71
CA ALA A 231 -0.33 -13.48 -1.40
C ALA A 231 -1.33 -12.66 -0.54
N TRP A 232 -0.81 -11.82 0.36
CA TRP A 232 -1.62 -10.91 1.17
C TRP A 232 -2.25 -9.79 0.34
N THR A 233 -1.53 -9.14 -0.58
CA THR A 233 -2.11 -8.06 -1.41
C THR A 233 -3.29 -8.55 -2.27
N ALA A 234 -3.20 -9.78 -2.79
CA ALA A 234 -4.26 -10.43 -3.55
C ALA A 234 -5.53 -10.78 -2.74
N THR A 235 -5.47 -10.75 -1.40
CA THR A 235 -6.55 -11.22 -0.51
C THR A 235 -7.02 -10.19 0.51
N SER A 236 -6.15 -9.28 0.96
CA SER A 236 -6.48 -8.19 1.88
C SER A 236 -7.44 -7.18 1.25
N GLY A 237 -7.37 -7.01 -0.08
CA GLY A 237 -8.07 -5.94 -0.79
C GLY A 237 -7.61 -4.55 -0.33
N ALA A 238 -6.35 -4.42 0.10
CA ALA A 238 -5.70 -3.12 0.17
C ALA A 238 -5.63 -2.49 -1.23
N ASP A 239 -5.86 -1.19 -1.30
CA ASP A 239 -5.82 -0.42 -2.53
C ASP A 239 -4.42 0.16 -2.72
N CYS A 240 -3.73 -0.25 -3.79
CA CYS A 240 -2.34 0.11 -4.10
C CYS A 240 -1.36 0.01 -2.92
N PRO A 241 -1.20 -1.15 -2.26
CA PRO A 241 -0.18 -1.33 -1.21
C PRO A 241 1.24 -1.24 -1.78
N PHE A 242 2.14 -0.60 -1.03
CA PHE A 242 3.53 -0.36 -1.42
C PHE A 242 4.52 -1.22 -0.63
N TYR A 243 5.38 -1.96 -1.34
CA TYR A 243 6.50 -2.70 -0.73
C TYR A 243 7.75 -1.82 -0.61
N PHE A 244 8.52 -1.98 0.47
CA PHE A 244 9.79 -1.30 0.69
C PHE A 244 10.96 -2.27 0.45
N GLN A 245 11.78 -2.09 -0.59
CA GLN A 245 11.73 -1.04 -1.64
C GLN A 245 12.30 -1.52 -2.98
N PHE A 246 12.42 -0.63 -3.97
CA PHE A 246 12.97 -0.98 -5.29
C PHE A 246 14.39 -1.56 -5.23
N GLN A 247 15.35 -0.83 -4.64
CA GLN A 247 16.77 -1.16 -4.73
C GLN A 247 17.48 -0.97 -3.38
N ASP A 248 18.59 -1.68 -3.20
CA ASP A 248 19.49 -1.54 -2.06
C ASP A 248 20.17 -0.17 -2.04
N VAL A 249 19.98 0.58 -0.95
CA VAL A 249 20.51 1.94 -0.78
C VAL A 249 21.70 1.87 0.17
N THR A 250 22.85 1.52 -0.38
CA THR A 250 24.10 1.28 0.36
C THR A 250 24.54 2.46 1.23
N ALA A 251 24.10 3.68 0.91
CA ALA A 251 24.30 4.87 1.75
C ALA A 251 23.77 4.70 3.20
N LYS A 252 22.64 4.02 3.39
CA LYS A 252 21.98 3.86 4.71
C LYS A 252 22.69 2.90 5.67
N GLN A 253 23.67 2.12 5.20
CA GLN A 253 24.41 1.12 6.00
C GLN A 253 23.51 0.03 6.64
N GLY A 254 24.11 -0.82 7.49
CA GLY A 254 23.39 -1.75 8.37
C GLY A 254 22.48 -2.74 7.64
N PHE A 255 21.25 -2.89 8.14
CA PHE A 255 20.19 -3.64 7.46
C PHE A 255 19.37 -2.74 6.52
N GLU A 256 19.35 -1.43 6.74
CA GLU A 256 18.60 -0.46 5.93
C GLU A 256 19.07 -0.43 4.48
N ALA A 257 20.37 -0.66 4.27
CA ALA A 257 20.96 -0.82 2.94
C ALA A 257 20.40 -1.99 2.11
N HIS A 258 19.62 -2.91 2.71
CA HIS A 258 19.33 -4.23 2.13
C HIS A 258 17.84 -4.57 1.94
N PHE A 259 16.94 -3.59 2.01
CA PHE A 259 15.50 -3.76 1.74
C PHE A 259 15.13 -3.83 0.25
N GLY A 260 16.06 -3.63 -0.68
CA GLY A 260 15.78 -3.62 -2.11
C GLY A 260 15.29 -4.96 -2.64
N LEU A 261 14.28 -4.94 -3.50
CA LEU A 261 13.93 -6.07 -4.37
C LEU A 261 14.90 -6.21 -5.56
N SER A 262 15.75 -5.22 -5.77
CA SER A 262 16.89 -5.17 -6.70
C SER A 262 18.18 -4.83 -5.93
N VAL A 263 19.35 -5.19 -6.47
CA VAL A 263 20.66 -4.76 -5.91
C VAL A 263 21.16 -3.48 -6.59
N ASP A 264 20.90 -3.38 -7.89
CA ASP A 264 21.65 -2.54 -8.84
C ASP A 264 20.74 -1.71 -9.77
N GLY A 265 19.42 -1.78 -9.56
CA GLY A 265 18.40 -1.18 -10.44
C GLY A 265 18.11 -2.02 -11.70
N VAL A 266 18.92 -3.05 -11.99
CA VAL A 266 18.88 -3.85 -13.22
C VAL A 266 18.36 -5.27 -12.98
N ASN A 267 18.61 -5.86 -11.81
CA ASN A 267 18.36 -7.26 -11.52
C ASN A 267 17.51 -7.46 -10.27
N TRP A 268 16.27 -7.94 -10.46
CA TRP A 268 15.40 -8.32 -9.35
C TRP A 268 16.00 -9.52 -8.57
N LYS A 269 16.27 -9.35 -7.27
CA LYS A 269 16.71 -10.40 -6.35
C LYS A 269 15.77 -11.62 -6.36
N PHE A 270 14.46 -11.36 -6.37
CA PHE A 270 13.44 -12.41 -6.35
C PHE A 270 12.84 -12.61 -7.74
N THR A 271 13.04 -13.82 -8.29
CA THR A 271 12.16 -14.37 -9.31
C THR A 271 10.77 -14.60 -8.69
N PRO A 272 9.67 -14.25 -9.39
CA PRO A 272 8.35 -14.67 -8.93
C PRO A 272 8.27 -16.21 -8.95
N PRO A 273 7.57 -16.85 -8.00
CA PRO A 273 7.36 -18.29 -8.06
C PRO A 273 6.61 -18.63 -9.34
N THR A 274 7.16 -19.56 -10.14
CA THR A 274 6.50 -20.06 -11.34
C THR A 274 5.09 -20.56 -10.98
N PRO A 275 4.02 -20.04 -11.60
CA PRO A 275 2.68 -20.56 -11.36
C PRO A 275 2.65 -22.06 -11.60
N ALA A 276 2.09 -22.83 -10.66
CA ALA A 276 1.87 -24.25 -10.88
C ALA A 276 1.04 -24.42 -12.17
N PRO A 277 1.40 -25.37 -13.05
CA PRO A 277 0.75 -25.49 -14.35
C PRO A 277 -0.76 -25.70 -14.15
N THR A 278 -1.56 -24.83 -14.78
CA THR A 278 -3.01 -24.93 -14.74
C THR A 278 -3.41 -26.36 -15.13
N PRO A 279 -4.16 -27.09 -14.28
CA PRO A 279 -4.62 -28.44 -14.62
C PRO A 279 -5.31 -28.42 -15.98
N ALA A 280 -4.93 -29.35 -16.86
CA ALA A 280 -5.56 -29.46 -18.17
C ALA A 280 -7.08 -29.55 -18.01
N PRO A 281 -7.87 -28.82 -18.80
CA PRO A 281 -9.32 -28.78 -18.62
C PRO A 281 -9.89 -30.19 -18.68
N THR A 282 -10.59 -30.60 -17.63
CA THR A 282 -11.25 -31.90 -17.57
C THR A 282 -12.08 -32.10 -18.84
N PRO A 283 -11.86 -33.16 -19.63
CA PRO A 283 -12.63 -33.40 -20.83
C PRO A 283 -14.13 -33.35 -20.54
N ALA A 284 -14.88 -32.62 -21.36
CA ALA A 284 -16.32 -32.54 -21.21
C ALA A 284 -16.91 -33.97 -21.25
N PRO A 285 -17.87 -34.31 -20.38
CA PRO A 285 -18.42 -35.65 -20.32
C PRO A 285 -19.03 -36.01 -21.68
N THR A 286 -18.60 -37.14 -22.25
CA THR A 286 -19.11 -37.65 -23.53
C THR A 286 -20.64 -37.72 -23.46
N PRO A 287 -21.37 -37.09 -24.40
CA PRO A 287 -22.82 -37.18 -24.44
C PRO A 287 -23.29 -38.64 -24.44
N ALA A 288 -24.26 -38.96 -23.60
CA ALA A 288 -24.86 -40.29 -23.60
C ALA A 288 -25.47 -40.59 -24.99
N PRO A 289 -25.36 -41.83 -25.51
CA PRO A 289 -25.87 -42.15 -26.83
C PRO A 289 -27.38 -41.93 -26.90
N THR A 290 -27.83 -41.23 -27.96
CA THR A 290 -29.24 -40.95 -28.20
C THR A 290 -30.05 -42.26 -28.25
N PRO A 291 -31.12 -42.42 -27.45
CA PRO A 291 -31.99 -43.59 -27.52
C PRO A 291 -32.57 -43.78 -28.93
N ALA A 292 -32.72 -45.04 -29.35
CA ALA A 292 -33.40 -45.38 -30.60
C ALA A 292 -34.87 -44.91 -30.56
N PRO A 293 -35.45 -44.48 -31.69
CA PRO A 293 -36.82 -43.96 -31.73
C PRO A 293 -37.84 -45.04 -31.36
N THR A 294 -38.72 -44.71 -30.41
CA THR A 294 -39.84 -45.57 -29.99
C THR A 294 -40.80 -45.82 -31.16
N PRO A 295 -41.28 -47.06 -31.38
CA PRO A 295 -42.33 -47.35 -32.35
C PRO A 295 -43.61 -46.54 -32.10
N ALA A 296 -44.35 -46.23 -33.16
CA ALA A 296 -45.62 -45.52 -33.07
C ALA A 296 -46.69 -46.36 -32.35
N PRO A 297 -47.58 -45.75 -31.53
CA PRO A 297 -48.57 -46.48 -30.76
C PRO A 297 -49.72 -47.00 -31.64
N THR A 298 -50.05 -48.28 -31.49
CA THR A 298 -51.28 -48.88 -32.06
C THR A 298 -52.50 -48.40 -31.28
N THR A 299 -53.56 -47.98 -31.98
CA THR A 299 -54.83 -47.58 -31.36
C THR A 299 -55.70 -48.80 -31.04
N GLU A 300 -56.12 -48.96 -29.79
CA GLU A 300 -57.18 -49.91 -29.39
C GLU A 300 -58.43 -49.17 -28.88
N THR A 301 -59.59 -49.79 -29.10
CA THR A 301 -60.91 -49.17 -28.92
C THR A 301 -61.47 -49.44 -27.52
N PRO A 302 -61.99 -48.42 -26.79
CA PRO A 302 -62.59 -48.62 -25.48
C PRO A 302 -64.00 -49.24 -25.55
N ALA A 303 -64.35 -50.04 -24.53
CA ALA A 303 -65.70 -50.59 -24.31
C ALA A 303 -66.28 -50.13 -22.95
N PRO A 304 -67.62 -50.11 -22.74
CA PRO A 304 -68.24 -49.26 -21.70
C PRO A 304 -69.01 -49.98 -20.57
N THR A 305 -69.01 -49.37 -19.37
CA THR A 305 -69.92 -49.66 -18.24
C THR A 305 -70.01 -48.40 -17.35
N THR A 306 -71.15 -47.67 -17.25
CA THR A 306 -72.40 -47.90 -16.47
C THR A 306 -72.40 -47.11 -15.13
N VAL A 307 -73.59 -46.75 -14.58
CA VAL A 307 -73.81 -45.49 -13.81
C VAL A 307 -74.48 -45.69 -12.44
N ALA A 308 -74.33 -44.66 -11.57
CA ALA A 308 -75.28 -44.17 -10.53
C ALA A 308 -75.13 -44.72 -9.07
N PRO A 309 -75.72 -44.06 -8.02
CA PRO A 309 -76.54 -42.83 -7.98
C PRO A 309 -76.12 -41.73 -6.93
N THR A 310 -76.97 -40.70 -6.79
CA THR A 310 -76.78 -39.39 -6.09
C THR A 310 -77.50 -39.25 -4.73
N THR A 311 -77.03 -38.38 -3.82
CA THR A 311 -77.87 -37.67 -2.79
C THR A 311 -77.31 -36.28 -2.36
N THR A 312 -78.20 -35.43 -1.78
CA THR A 312 -78.03 -34.06 -1.21
C THR A 312 -78.60 -34.04 0.25
N PRO A 313 -78.44 -33.03 1.15
CA PRO A 313 -78.51 -31.54 1.00
C PRO A 313 -77.53 -30.73 1.91
N THR A 314 -77.82 -29.53 2.47
CA THR A 314 -77.87 -28.16 1.87
C THR A 314 -77.87 -27.06 2.99
N THR A 315 -77.36 -25.83 2.73
CA THR A 315 -77.39 -24.60 3.61
C THR A 315 -76.57 -24.67 4.94
N THR A 316 -76.23 -23.61 5.69
CA THR A 316 -76.72 -22.20 5.87
C THR A 316 -75.62 -21.11 6.03
N LYS A 317 -76.04 -19.82 6.09
CA LYS A 317 -75.33 -18.57 6.51
C LYS A 317 -75.69 -18.27 8.02
N PRO A 318 -75.43 -17.12 8.72
CA PRO A 318 -74.64 -15.88 8.43
C PRO A 318 -73.84 -15.26 9.63
N VAL A 319 -73.47 -13.95 9.52
CA VAL A 319 -73.14 -12.95 10.59
C VAL A 319 -71.67 -12.93 11.13
N SER A 320 -71.06 -11.83 11.63
CA SER A 320 -70.90 -10.40 11.20
C SER A 320 -70.24 -9.55 12.32
N THR A 321 -69.24 -8.68 12.01
CA THR A 321 -68.89 -7.48 12.83
C THR A 321 -67.94 -6.48 12.11
N THR A 322 -68.49 -5.37 11.60
CA THR A 322 -68.34 -3.96 12.09
C THR A 322 -67.26 -3.71 13.18
N GLU A 323 -66.44 -2.64 13.26
CA GLU A 323 -66.06 -1.42 12.47
C GLU A 323 -64.67 -0.92 13.01
N THR A 324 -64.03 0.25 12.77
CA THR A 324 -64.25 1.58 12.11
C THR A 324 -63.06 1.88 11.13
N LEU A 325 -62.81 2.98 10.39
CA LEU A 325 -63.16 4.44 10.32
C LEU A 325 -62.41 5.44 11.24
N HIS A 326 -61.41 6.16 10.69
CA HIS A 326 -61.44 7.62 10.42
C HIS A 326 -60.13 8.21 9.80
N ASN A 327 -60.20 8.56 8.51
CA ASN A 327 -59.97 9.87 7.85
C ASN A 327 -59.56 11.09 8.75
N ASN A 328 -58.90 12.18 8.30
CA ASN A 328 -58.63 12.77 6.96
C ASN A 328 -57.43 13.78 7.04
N ASP A 329 -56.49 13.86 6.07
CA ASP A 329 -56.37 14.72 4.85
C ASP A 329 -55.72 16.14 4.93
N THR A 330 -54.65 16.35 4.14
CA THR A 330 -54.21 17.62 3.47
C THR A 330 -53.78 18.84 4.34
N PHE A 331 -53.15 19.93 3.86
CA PHE A 331 -52.78 20.43 2.51
C PHE A 331 -51.39 21.14 2.52
N VAL A 332 -50.95 21.79 1.41
CA VAL A 332 -49.56 22.30 1.18
C VAL A 332 -49.54 23.84 0.86
N PRO A 333 -48.48 24.50 0.31
CA PRO A 333 -47.71 25.59 0.96
C PRO A 333 -47.89 27.01 0.38
N GLU A 334 -47.24 28.05 0.95
CA GLU A 334 -46.61 29.12 0.14
C GLU A 334 -45.47 29.95 0.81
N LYS A 335 -45.04 31.03 0.14
CA LYS A 335 -43.78 31.80 0.27
C LYS A 335 -43.68 32.74 1.49
N GLY A 336 -42.45 33.21 1.77
CA GLY A 336 -42.16 34.47 2.48
C GLY A 336 -40.81 35.06 2.05
N GLN A 337 -40.76 36.37 1.77
CA GLN A 337 -39.58 37.11 1.27
C GLN A 337 -39.45 38.43 2.04
N PHE A 338 -38.22 38.85 2.38
CA PHE A 338 -37.93 40.20 2.88
C PHE A 338 -36.59 40.75 2.36
N VAL A 339 -36.45 42.07 2.36
CA VAL A 339 -35.40 42.89 1.71
C VAL A 339 -35.14 44.14 2.58
N LEU A 340 -34.16 44.98 2.21
CA LEU A 340 -33.78 46.31 2.76
C LEU A 340 -32.80 46.25 3.96
N ASP A 341 -31.81 47.15 4.12
CA ASP A 341 -31.32 48.22 3.23
C ASP A 341 -29.89 48.72 3.56
N GLY A 342 -29.28 49.50 2.64
CA GLY A 342 -28.10 50.38 2.87
C GLY A 342 -26.70 49.75 2.68
N ALA A 343 -25.72 50.31 1.92
CA ALA A 343 -25.13 51.67 1.85
C ALA A 343 -23.85 51.82 2.74
N ASN A 344 -22.71 52.39 2.32
CA ASN A 344 -22.23 52.88 1.01
C ASN A 344 -20.68 53.14 1.01
N THR A 345 -20.08 53.39 -0.17
CA THR A 345 -18.89 54.26 -0.46
C THR A 345 -17.46 53.98 0.11
N THR A 346 -16.48 53.92 -0.83
CA THR A 346 -15.12 54.55 -0.82
C THR A 346 -14.04 54.12 0.21
N ASP A 347 -12.72 54.18 -0.06
CA ASP A 347 -11.98 54.46 -1.32
C ASP A 347 -10.60 53.78 -1.38
N SER A 348 -10.00 53.89 -2.57
CA SER A 348 -8.61 53.70 -2.96
C SER A 348 -7.55 54.08 -1.92
N ASN A 349 -6.49 53.26 -1.82
CA ASN A 349 -5.13 53.80 -1.87
C ASN A 349 -4.12 52.78 -2.42
N ALA A 350 -3.12 53.25 -3.14
CA ALA A 350 -2.04 52.43 -3.71
C ALA A 350 -0.69 53.12 -3.49
N THR A 351 0.31 52.38 -3.00
CA THR A 351 1.66 52.90 -2.79
C THR A 351 2.67 51.92 -3.36
N ALA A 352 3.33 52.30 -4.46
CA ALA A 352 4.49 51.59 -4.97
C ALA A 352 5.77 52.06 -4.25
N VAL A 353 6.70 51.14 -4.01
CA VAL A 353 8.08 51.45 -3.61
C VAL A 353 9.02 50.61 -4.48
N THR A 354 9.94 51.28 -5.16
CA THR A 354 10.87 50.67 -6.13
C THR A 354 12.31 50.70 -5.65
N THR A 355 13.09 49.73 -6.16
CA THR A 355 14.56 49.72 -6.28
C THR A 355 15.42 49.90 -5.03
N ALA A 356 16.13 48.82 -4.68
CA ALA A 356 17.58 48.89 -4.46
C ALA A 356 18.24 47.71 -5.19
N VAL A 357 19.31 47.96 -5.94
CA VAL A 357 20.09 46.93 -6.65
C VAL A 357 21.48 46.87 -6.03
N VAL A 358 21.91 45.68 -5.60
CA VAL A 358 23.30 45.41 -5.20
C VAL A 358 23.71 44.04 -5.72
N THR A 359 24.77 44.00 -6.53
CA THR A 359 25.49 42.79 -6.93
C THR A 359 26.85 42.74 -6.23
N PRO A 360 27.36 41.52 -5.96
CA PRO A 360 28.79 41.24 -6.09
C PRO A 360 29.09 40.23 -7.21
N ALA A 361 30.35 40.18 -7.65
CA ALA A 361 30.82 39.34 -8.76
C ALA A 361 31.44 37.99 -8.29
N PRO A 362 31.58 36.98 -9.17
CA PRO A 362 31.99 35.62 -8.79
C PRO A 362 33.49 35.32 -8.99
N THR A 363 34.09 34.54 -8.08
CA THR A 363 35.46 33.96 -8.20
C THR A 363 35.61 32.74 -7.26
N PRO A 364 36.54 31.78 -7.50
CA PRO A 364 36.46 30.77 -8.55
C PRO A 364 36.49 29.33 -8.00
N ALA A 365 36.42 28.33 -8.89
CA ALA A 365 36.57 26.91 -8.55
C ALA A 365 38.02 26.50 -8.24
N PRO A 366 38.26 25.47 -7.39
CA PRO A 366 39.58 24.87 -7.21
C PRO A 366 39.95 23.99 -8.41
N THR A 367 41.19 24.14 -8.91
CA THR A 367 41.74 23.34 -10.02
C THR A 367 42.41 22.07 -9.49
N LEU A 368 42.49 21.01 -10.31
CA LEU A 368 43.30 19.82 -10.00
C LEU A 368 44.77 20.21 -9.78
N ALA A 369 45.38 19.65 -8.74
CA ALA A 369 46.83 19.57 -8.60
C ALA A 369 47.27 18.12 -8.84
N ALA A 370 48.08 17.89 -9.88
CA ALA A 370 48.77 16.63 -10.06
C ALA A 370 50.08 16.64 -9.24
N ILE A 371 50.42 15.50 -8.65
CA ILE A 371 51.78 15.22 -8.14
C ILE A 371 52.27 13.97 -8.85
N ASP A 372 53.44 14.07 -9.45
CA ASP A 372 54.08 13.02 -10.26
C ASP A 372 55.02 12.14 -9.41
N LYS A 373 55.21 10.90 -9.86
CA LYS A 373 56.24 9.90 -9.47
C LYS A 373 56.86 9.95 -8.06
N ARG A 374 56.82 8.80 -7.40
CA ARG A 374 58.04 7.97 -7.30
C ARG A 374 57.76 6.53 -7.73
N GLU A 375 58.77 5.94 -8.34
CA GLU A 375 58.81 4.52 -8.75
C GLU A 375 59.55 3.69 -7.69
N ASP A 376 59.19 2.41 -7.59
CA ASP A 376 60.01 1.22 -7.29
C ASP A 376 59.01 0.04 -7.25
N GLY A 377 59.08 -0.99 -8.09
CA GLY A 377 60.11 -2.05 -8.06
C GLY A 377 59.51 -3.34 -7.44
N ALA A 378 58.51 -4.00 -8.04
CA ALA A 378 58.56 -4.88 -9.23
C ALA A 378 59.11 -6.33 -8.99
N THR A 379 58.19 -7.29 -8.78
CA THR A 379 58.26 -8.74 -9.12
C THR A 379 56.84 -9.30 -8.93
N SER A 380 56.11 -9.87 -9.91
CA SER A 380 56.42 -10.99 -10.83
C SER A 380 56.62 -12.32 -10.09
N GLY A 381 55.71 -13.28 -10.30
CA GLY A 381 55.65 -14.53 -9.53
C GLY A 381 54.57 -15.50 -10.03
N THR A 382 54.67 -15.94 -11.29
CA THR A 382 53.80 -16.98 -11.85
C THR A 382 54.19 -18.38 -11.38
N HIS A 383 53.28 -19.14 -10.77
CA HIS A 383 53.25 -20.61 -10.85
C HIS A 383 51.78 -21.07 -10.77
N VAL A 384 51.26 -21.65 -11.86
CA VAL A 384 51.14 -23.11 -12.13
C VAL A 384 49.97 -23.74 -11.37
N ALA A 385 49.08 -24.39 -12.12
CA ALA A 385 47.97 -25.16 -11.59
C ALA A 385 48.39 -26.62 -11.36
N GLU A 386 47.97 -27.21 -10.25
CA GLU A 386 47.96 -28.66 -10.05
C GLU A 386 46.55 -29.16 -9.74
N THR A 387 46.12 -30.15 -10.51
CA THR A 387 44.92 -30.95 -10.23
C THR A 387 45.25 -32.05 -9.24
N ALA A 388 44.68 -32.00 -8.03
CA ALA A 388 44.75 -33.10 -7.06
C ALA A 388 43.33 -33.54 -6.67
N SER A 389 43.01 -34.81 -6.91
CA SER A 389 41.73 -35.42 -6.54
C SER A 389 41.83 -36.07 -5.16
N SER A 390 40.99 -35.67 -4.22
CA SER A 390 40.72 -36.45 -3.00
C SER A 390 39.36 -36.10 -2.39
N SER A 391 38.41 -37.02 -2.45
CA SER A 391 37.13 -36.93 -1.72
C SER A 391 37.29 -37.40 -0.28
N PRO A 392 36.75 -36.67 0.71
CA PRO A 392 36.29 -37.25 1.97
C PRO A 392 34.75 -37.29 1.99
N SER A 393 34.18 -38.49 2.01
CA SER A 393 32.75 -38.68 2.22
C SER A 393 32.37 -38.36 3.67
N SER A 394 31.42 -37.44 3.87
CA SER A 394 30.78 -37.16 5.17
C SER A 394 29.27 -37.36 5.06
N PRO A 395 28.58 -37.77 6.15
CA PRO A 395 27.31 -38.49 6.05
C PRO A 395 26.10 -37.62 5.74
N THR A 396 25.18 -38.17 4.95
CA THR A 396 23.80 -37.69 4.83
C THR A 396 23.03 -37.98 6.13
N THR A 397 23.11 -37.06 7.09
CA THR A 397 22.21 -37.05 8.25
C THR A 397 20.79 -36.75 7.78
N SER A 398 20.03 -37.81 7.50
CA SER A 398 18.61 -37.70 7.15
C SER A 398 17.83 -37.16 8.35
N ILE A 399 17.45 -35.89 8.32
CA ILE A 399 16.56 -35.30 9.32
C ILE A 399 15.14 -35.86 9.08
N THR A 400 14.87 -37.04 9.63
CA THR A 400 13.52 -37.58 9.75
C THR A 400 12.73 -36.73 10.74
N VAL A 401 12.12 -35.65 10.23
CA VAL A 401 11.16 -34.82 10.97
C VAL A 401 9.97 -35.71 11.32
N SER A 402 10.00 -36.28 12.51
CA SER A 402 8.96 -37.20 12.98
C SER A 402 7.65 -36.45 13.12
N VAL A 403 6.53 -37.09 12.77
CA VAL A 403 5.20 -36.44 12.75
C VAL A 403 4.86 -35.80 14.11
N LEU A 404 5.33 -36.39 15.21
CA LEU A 404 5.23 -35.84 16.56
C LEU A 404 5.81 -34.42 16.69
N SER A 405 6.94 -34.12 16.03
CA SER A 405 7.57 -32.79 16.10
C SER A 405 6.73 -31.71 15.40
N VAL A 406 6.14 -32.02 14.25
CA VAL A 406 5.20 -31.11 13.56
C VAL A 406 3.93 -30.91 14.38
N VAL A 407 3.37 -31.97 14.94
CA VAL A 407 2.19 -31.90 15.81
C VAL A 407 2.48 -31.11 17.09
N ALA A 408 3.67 -31.25 17.70
CA ALA A 408 4.08 -30.46 18.85
C ALA A 408 4.21 -28.97 18.54
N VAL A 409 4.80 -28.60 17.40
CA VAL A 409 4.86 -27.20 16.93
C VAL A 409 3.46 -26.64 16.67
N LEU A 410 2.59 -27.38 15.98
CA LEU A 410 1.21 -26.96 15.72
C LEU A 410 0.38 -26.81 17.01
N ALA A 411 0.57 -27.70 17.99
CA ALA A 411 -0.07 -27.60 19.30
C ALA A 411 0.43 -26.38 20.10
N LEU A 412 1.74 -26.09 20.06
CA LEU A 412 2.33 -24.91 20.68
C LEU A 412 1.79 -23.62 20.03
N VAL A 413 1.73 -23.56 18.70
CA VAL A 413 1.15 -22.44 17.94
C VAL A 413 -0.32 -22.24 18.29
N ALA A 414 -1.12 -23.31 18.33
CA ALA A 414 -2.52 -23.24 18.73
C ALA A 414 -2.71 -22.75 20.17
N ALA A 415 -1.85 -23.20 21.11
CA ALA A 415 -1.87 -22.76 22.50
C ALA A 415 -1.51 -21.27 22.64
N VAL A 416 -0.45 -20.80 21.97
CA VAL A 416 -0.05 -19.38 21.95
C VAL A 416 -1.15 -18.51 21.35
N TYR A 417 -1.74 -18.92 20.22
CA TYR A 417 -2.84 -18.21 19.58
C TYR A 417 -4.10 -18.14 20.46
N HIS A 418 -4.46 -19.24 21.13
CA HIS A 418 -5.63 -19.29 22.02
C HIS A 418 -5.40 -18.54 23.34
N HIS A 419 -4.15 -18.40 23.79
CA HIS A 419 -3.78 -17.53 24.91
C HIS A 419 -3.87 -16.06 24.50
N TYR A 420 -3.24 -15.67 23.39
CA TYR A 420 -3.27 -14.32 22.85
C TYR A 420 -4.71 -13.79 22.65
N ARG A 421 -5.60 -14.60 22.05
CA ARG A 421 -7.01 -14.26 21.83
C ARG A 421 -7.83 -14.05 23.13
N LYS A 422 -7.30 -14.39 24.31
CA LYS A 422 -7.94 -14.14 25.62
C LYS A 422 -7.33 -12.95 26.37
N SER A 423 -6.39 -12.22 25.76
CA SER A 423 -5.53 -11.25 26.45
C SER A 423 -5.67 -9.81 25.95
N ASP A 424 -6.81 -9.45 25.35
CA ASP A 424 -7.07 -8.10 24.86
C ASP A 424 -7.44 -7.12 25.99
N ALA A 425 -6.40 -6.47 26.50
CA ALA A 425 -6.46 -5.09 26.99
C ALA A 425 -5.12 -4.42 26.63
N ILE A 426 -4.94 -4.12 25.33
CA ILE A 426 -3.71 -3.51 24.81
C ILE A 426 -3.45 -2.18 25.54
N LYS A 427 -2.32 -2.12 26.27
CA LYS A 427 -1.76 -0.88 26.79
C LYS A 427 -0.64 -0.43 25.84
N PRO A 428 -0.64 0.82 25.35
CA PRO A 428 0.41 1.29 24.45
C PRO A 428 1.75 1.44 25.17
N ASN A 429 2.82 1.14 24.43
CA ASN A 429 4.22 1.53 24.64
C ASN A 429 4.78 1.53 26.08
N THR A 430 5.28 0.37 26.51
CA THR A 430 6.41 0.30 27.46
C THR A 430 7.45 -0.73 27.00
N LEU A 431 8.45 -0.32 26.19
CA LEU A 431 9.79 -0.95 26.12
C LEU A 431 10.76 -0.12 25.24
N LEU A 432 11.29 0.98 25.79
CA LEU A 432 12.56 1.59 25.32
C LEU A 432 13.44 1.89 26.54
N PRO A 433 14.63 1.25 26.69
CA PRO A 433 15.53 1.54 27.80
C PRO A 433 16.28 2.85 27.54
N GLY A 434 16.03 3.87 28.35
CA GLY A 434 16.53 5.22 28.09
C GLY A 434 18.02 5.43 28.34
N ARG A 435 18.59 6.47 27.70
CA ARG A 435 19.88 7.09 28.07
C ARG A 435 19.70 8.61 28.21
N ARG A 436 20.59 9.24 28.98
CA ARG A 436 20.40 10.61 29.52
C ARG A 436 20.70 11.73 28.52
N SER A 437 20.11 12.89 28.80
CA SER A 437 20.44 14.18 28.20
C SER A 437 21.92 14.55 28.30
N SER A 438 22.46 15.04 27.19
CA SER A 438 23.60 15.96 27.13
C SER A 438 23.56 16.70 25.78
N THR A 439 23.70 18.02 25.79
CA THR A 439 23.64 18.87 24.59
C THR A 439 24.66 18.45 23.54
N LEU A 440 24.24 18.32 22.28
CA LEU A 440 25.15 18.11 21.14
C LEU A 440 24.73 18.98 19.95
N THR A 441 25.71 19.60 19.30
CA THR A 441 25.53 20.42 18.10
C THR A 441 25.16 19.55 16.91
N ILE A 442 24.15 19.95 16.12
CA ILE A 442 23.74 19.21 14.92
C ILE A 442 24.75 19.48 13.79
N THR A 443 25.72 18.59 13.64
CA THR A 443 26.47 18.42 12.38
C THR A 443 25.61 17.66 11.37
N HIS A 444 25.68 18.04 10.09
CA HIS A 444 24.94 17.37 9.03
C HIS A 444 25.58 16.03 8.67
N ASP A 445 25.10 14.94 9.26
CA ASP A 445 25.38 13.57 8.80
C ASP A 445 24.18 12.65 9.10
N ALA A 446 23.77 11.88 8.08
CA ALA A 446 22.86 10.73 8.15
C ALA A 446 21.68 10.78 9.15
N ILE A 447 20.66 11.62 8.89
CA ILE A 447 19.31 11.36 9.43
C ILE A 447 18.71 10.20 8.62
N ALA A 448 18.59 9.04 9.27
CA ALA A 448 18.01 7.84 8.67
C ALA A 448 16.53 8.05 8.31
N ILE A 449 16.12 7.47 7.17
CA ILE A 449 14.71 7.35 6.80
C ILE A 449 14.24 5.98 7.32
N LEU A 450 13.73 6.02 8.54
CA LEU A 450 12.66 5.17 9.04
C LEU A 450 11.47 6.11 9.25
#